data_AF-A0A453D218-F1
#
_entry.id   AF-A0A453D218-F1
#
_cell.length_a   1.000
_cell.length_b   1.000
_cell.length_c   1.000
_cell.angle_alpha   90.00
_cell.angle_beta   90.00
_cell.angle_gamma   90.00
#
_symmetry.space_group_name_H-M   'P 1'
#
loop_
_entity.id
_entity.type
_entity.pdbx_description
1 polymer ?
#
loop_
_entity_poly.entity_id
_entity_poly.type
_entity_poly.pdbx_seq_one_letter_code
_entity_poly.pdbx_strand_id
1 'polypeptide(L)'
;TEQMSEYIKRLRACIRWLVELEDGYLAEQEKLRGQIDSDNARHAEFEAQLGGALEELKAANLEMTTRCDSLEESLNKEKADRLIAVESYEKEREERESAEASRDVLTVDLERVTHEAKRFSEQLKMVQDTNKRLQEYNSSLQQYNSNLQADTSKNGEIISKLQREKSAMMEAMTNLKDLNNSMKNQLDSSMSSQKEAIRVKEELRKEVECLRADLQQVREDRDQSVAQLNTLTAELATYSEQARKSSKDSELLRIKAAAFEETCSSQQEQIETLQKQLAVATEKLKHADVTAIEAMTGYESQKETIKDLEERLAYAEFQIIEADKLRKKLHNTILELKGNIRVFCRVRPFLSDTDSNGQEEAIISYPSSVENAGRGIDLMNQGQKCSFSYDKVFDHSASQDDVFVEMSQLVQSALDGYKGMHICIWSNRVR
;
A
#
# COMPACT_ATOMS: atom_id res chain seq x y z
N THR A 1 148.85 -209.95 133.28
CA THR A 1 149.25 -209.19 132.07
C THR A 1 148.17 -209.12 130.99
N GLU A 2 147.05 -209.85 131.08
CA GLU A 2 145.95 -209.75 130.09
C GLU A 2 144.96 -208.60 130.30
N GLN A 3 144.69 -208.16 131.54
CA GLN A 3 143.67 -207.12 131.82
C GLN A 3 143.99 -205.71 131.26
N MET A 4 145.26 -205.39 131.00
CA MET A 4 145.66 -204.03 130.56
C MET A 4 145.42 -203.80 129.05
N SER A 5 145.44 -204.88 128.24
CA SER A 5 145.17 -204.84 126.79
C SER A 5 143.73 -204.46 126.47
N GLU A 6 142.79 -204.93 127.28
CA GLU A 6 141.36 -204.75 127.08
C GLU A 6 140.90 -203.31 127.35
N TYR A 7 141.49 -202.66 128.37
CA TYR A 7 141.24 -201.26 128.68
C TYR A 7 141.68 -200.33 127.53
N ILE A 8 142.84 -200.56 126.91
CA ILE A 8 143.33 -199.76 125.79
C ILE A 8 142.41 -199.87 124.56
N LYS A 9 141.88 -201.07 124.28
CA LYS A 9 140.92 -201.27 123.19
C LYS A 9 139.61 -200.52 123.42
N ARG A 10 139.08 -200.55 124.64
CA ARG A 10 137.88 -199.77 125.03
C ARG A 10 138.12 -198.27 124.90
N LEU A 11 139.29 -197.79 125.33
CA LEU A 11 139.62 -196.37 125.25
C LEU A 11 139.76 -195.88 123.81
N ARG A 12 140.39 -196.67 122.92
CA ARG A 12 140.45 -196.38 121.47
C ARG A 12 139.07 -196.41 120.81
N ALA A 13 138.18 -197.28 121.25
CA ALA A 13 136.79 -197.30 120.78
C ALA A 13 136.03 -196.04 121.23
N CYS A 14 136.21 -195.61 122.48
CA CYS A 14 135.61 -194.36 122.98
C CYS A 14 136.16 -193.14 122.25
N ILE A 15 137.47 -193.06 122.00
CA ILE A 15 138.08 -191.96 121.24
C ILE A 15 137.54 -191.94 119.81
N ARG A 16 137.46 -193.08 119.12
CA ARG A 16 136.88 -193.14 117.77
C ARG A 16 135.42 -192.69 117.75
N TRP A 17 134.63 -193.13 118.72
CA TRP A 17 133.24 -192.70 118.84
C TRP A 17 133.12 -191.20 119.11
N LEU A 18 133.99 -190.63 119.96
CA LEU A 18 134.02 -189.18 120.21
C LEU A 18 134.43 -188.39 118.96
N VAL A 19 135.41 -188.87 118.20
CA VAL A 19 135.83 -188.24 116.94
C VAL A 19 134.73 -188.33 115.88
N GLU A 20 134.08 -189.49 115.71
CA GLU A 20 132.94 -189.64 114.79
C GLU A 20 131.75 -188.75 115.20
N LEU A 21 131.53 -188.58 116.50
CA LEU A 21 130.49 -187.68 117.02
C LEU A 21 130.85 -186.21 116.78
N GLU A 22 132.11 -185.81 116.99
CA GLU A 22 132.62 -184.47 116.71
C GLU A 22 132.58 -184.14 115.21
N ASP A 23 132.99 -185.08 114.35
CA ASP A 23 132.87 -184.97 112.89
C ASP A 23 131.40 -184.86 112.47
N GLY A 24 130.49 -185.59 113.12
CA GLY A 24 129.04 -185.49 112.91
C GLY A 24 128.49 -184.10 113.28
N TYR A 25 128.91 -183.55 114.44
CA TYR A 25 128.54 -182.19 114.85
C TYR A 25 129.12 -181.13 113.93
N LEU A 26 130.36 -181.29 113.45
CA LEU A 26 130.99 -180.38 112.48
C LEU A 26 130.25 -180.42 111.14
N ALA A 27 129.88 -181.60 110.64
CA ALA A 27 129.10 -181.74 109.42
C ALA A 27 127.69 -181.14 109.56
N GLU A 28 127.04 -181.29 110.72
CA GLU A 28 125.76 -180.65 111.01
C GLU A 28 125.89 -179.13 111.11
N GLN A 29 126.97 -178.63 111.72
CA GLN A 29 127.27 -177.20 111.80
C GLN A 29 127.55 -176.61 110.41
N GLU A 30 128.31 -177.29 109.55
CA GLU A 30 128.53 -176.88 108.15
C GLU A 30 127.24 -176.91 107.35
N LYS A 31 126.38 -177.93 107.53
CA LYS A 31 125.07 -178.00 106.89
C LYS A 31 124.17 -176.84 107.31
N LEU A 32 124.08 -176.55 108.62
CA LEU A 32 123.30 -175.42 109.14
C LEU A 32 123.87 -174.08 108.65
N ARG A 33 125.20 -173.95 108.58
CA ARG A 33 125.85 -172.76 108.04
C ARG A 33 125.53 -172.56 106.56
N GLY A 34 125.59 -173.62 105.76
CA GLY A 34 125.18 -173.58 104.35
C GLY A 34 123.68 -173.28 104.15
N GLN A 35 122.82 -173.73 105.06
CA GLN A 35 121.40 -173.36 105.05
C GLN A 35 121.20 -171.88 105.38
N ILE A 36 121.88 -171.37 106.43
CA ILE A 36 121.86 -169.95 106.79
C ILE A 36 122.39 -169.09 105.64
N ASP A 37 123.49 -169.49 105.01
CA ASP A 37 124.06 -168.76 103.87
C ASP A 37 123.10 -168.78 102.65
N SER A 38 122.43 -169.91 102.40
CA SER A 38 121.42 -170.01 101.33
C SER A 38 120.19 -169.15 101.63
N ASP A 39 119.69 -169.13 102.86
CA ASP A 39 118.54 -168.31 103.25
C ASP A 39 118.90 -166.82 103.26
N ASN A 40 120.10 -166.45 103.71
CA ASN A 40 120.62 -165.09 103.61
C ASN A 40 120.74 -164.63 102.16
N ALA A 41 121.21 -165.50 101.25
CA ALA A 41 121.27 -165.19 99.82
C ALA A 41 119.88 -164.98 99.23
N ARG A 42 118.89 -165.82 99.59
CA ARG A 42 117.50 -165.63 99.16
C ARG A 42 116.89 -164.35 99.72
N HIS A 43 117.15 -164.03 100.99
CA HIS A 43 116.68 -162.78 101.59
C HIS A 43 117.28 -161.56 100.90
N ALA A 44 118.59 -161.57 100.63
CA ALA A 44 119.24 -160.50 99.87
C ALA A 44 118.67 -160.35 98.46
N GLU A 45 118.36 -161.47 97.78
CA GLU A 45 117.71 -161.46 96.47
C GLU A 45 116.30 -160.86 96.54
N PHE A 46 115.49 -161.26 97.53
CA PHE A 46 114.16 -160.67 97.75
C PHE A 46 114.21 -159.19 98.12
N GLU A 47 115.15 -158.76 98.96
CA GLU A 47 115.35 -157.35 99.31
C GLU A 47 115.76 -156.54 98.08
N ALA A 48 116.62 -157.08 97.21
CA ALA A 48 116.99 -156.44 95.95
C ALA A 48 115.80 -156.33 94.99
N GLN A 49 114.97 -157.38 94.87
CA GLN A 49 113.75 -157.36 94.06
C GLN A 49 112.72 -156.34 94.59
N LEU A 50 112.47 -156.31 95.91
CA LEU A 50 111.58 -155.33 96.53
C LEU A 50 112.12 -153.91 96.41
N GLY A 51 113.44 -153.71 96.56
CA GLY A 51 114.09 -152.43 96.33
C GLY A 51 113.92 -151.95 94.90
N GLY A 52 114.13 -152.83 93.91
CA GLY A 52 113.88 -152.55 92.50
C GLY A 52 112.43 -152.17 92.23
N ALA A 53 111.47 -152.96 92.71
CA ALA A 53 110.04 -152.67 92.54
C ALA A 53 109.61 -151.37 93.22
N LEU A 54 110.17 -151.03 94.39
CA LEU A 54 109.93 -149.76 95.05
C LEU A 54 110.47 -148.57 94.25
N GLU A 55 111.66 -148.68 93.68
CA GLU A 55 112.20 -147.62 92.82
C GLU A 55 111.42 -147.47 91.51
N GLU A 56 110.97 -148.57 90.90
CA GLU A 56 110.06 -148.52 89.75
C GLU A 56 108.73 -147.84 90.09
N LEU A 57 108.12 -148.18 91.23
CA LEU A 57 106.88 -147.53 91.70
C LEU A 57 107.08 -146.06 92.06
N LYS A 58 108.23 -145.68 92.62
CA LYS A 58 108.57 -144.27 92.86
C LYS A 58 108.76 -143.52 91.55
N ALA A 59 109.47 -144.10 90.59
CA ALA A 59 109.66 -143.51 89.26
C ALA A 59 108.31 -143.33 88.56
N ALA A 60 107.43 -144.34 88.58
CA ALA A 60 106.08 -144.26 88.02
C ALA A 60 105.22 -143.20 88.73
N ASN A 61 105.26 -143.09 90.06
CA ASN A 61 104.54 -142.04 90.78
C ASN A 61 105.05 -140.64 90.44
N LEU A 62 106.37 -140.48 90.29
CA LEU A 62 106.96 -139.21 89.89
C LEU A 62 106.54 -138.84 88.46
N GLU A 63 106.56 -139.79 87.52
CA GLU A 63 106.07 -139.60 86.15
C GLU A 63 104.58 -139.23 86.14
N MET A 64 103.76 -139.92 86.93
CA MET A 64 102.33 -139.58 87.05
C MET A 64 102.11 -138.21 87.68
N THR A 65 102.88 -137.83 88.70
CA THR A 65 102.78 -136.51 89.35
C THR A 65 103.16 -135.40 88.38
N THR A 66 104.30 -135.53 87.69
CA THR A 66 104.73 -134.57 86.66
C THR A 66 103.74 -134.48 85.50
N ARG A 67 103.10 -135.59 85.12
CA ARG A 67 102.02 -135.60 84.15
C ARG A 67 100.76 -134.89 84.66
N CYS A 68 100.39 -135.06 85.93
CA CYS A 68 99.29 -134.31 86.54
C CYS A 68 99.59 -132.81 86.55
N ASP A 69 100.79 -132.41 86.99
CA ASP A 69 101.18 -131.00 87.06
C ASP A 69 101.16 -130.32 85.68
N SER A 70 101.69 -130.99 84.65
CA SER A 70 101.65 -130.47 83.27
C SER A 70 100.23 -130.38 82.70
N LEU A 71 99.34 -131.32 83.03
CA LEU A 71 97.92 -131.25 82.66
C LEU A 71 97.18 -130.14 83.40
N GLU A 72 97.49 -129.91 84.68
CA GLU A 72 96.94 -128.79 85.45
C GLU A 72 97.39 -127.44 84.90
N GLU A 73 98.67 -127.28 84.55
CA GLU A 73 99.18 -126.08 83.89
C GLU A 73 98.50 -125.85 82.54
N SER A 74 98.38 -126.89 81.71
CA SER A 74 97.67 -126.81 80.44
C SER A 74 96.20 -126.45 80.61
N LEU A 75 95.52 -127.03 81.61
CA LEU A 75 94.12 -126.73 81.90
C LEU A 75 93.93 -125.29 82.37
N ASN A 76 94.84 -124.78 83.21
CA ASN A 76 94.79 -123.39 83.68
C ASN A 76 95.07 -122.40 82.55
N LYS A 77 96.00 -122.73 81.65
CA LYS A 77 96.24 -121.94 80.45
C LYS A 77 95.00 -121.88 79.54
N GLU A 78 94.40 -123.03 79.23
CA GLU A 78 93.17 -123.09 78.42
C GLU A 78 91.99 -122.35 79.09
N LYS A 79 91.88 -122.39 80.42
CA LYS A 79 90.88 -121.60 81.15
C LYS A 79 91.12 -120.09 81.02
N ALA A 80 92.38 -119.65 81.08
CA ALA A 80 92.74 -118.25 80.92
C ALA A 80 92.48 -117.77 79.48
N ASP A 81 92.91 -118.55 78.48
CA ASP A 81 92.68 -118.24 77.06
C ASP A 81 91.16 -118.20 76.75
N ARG A 82 90.38 -119.13 77.32
CA ARG A 82 88.90 -119.10 77.23
C ARG A 82 88.31 -117.84 77.86
N LEU A 83 88.82 -117.40 79.00
CA LEU A 83 88.32 -116.19 79.66
C LEU A 83 88.59 -114.95 78.81
N ILE A 84 89.80 -114.80 78.27
CA ILE A 84 90.17 -113.71 77.37
C ILE A 84 89.30 -113.72 76.11
N ALA A 85 89.05 -114.91 75.53
CA ALA A 85 88.17 -115.05 74.37
C ALA A 85 86.74 -114.60 74.69
N VAL A 86 86.19 -114.98 75.85
CA VAL A 86 84.86 -114.55 76.30
C VAL A 86 84.80 -113.04 76.51
N GLU A 87 85.78 -112.44 77.20
CA GLU A 87 85.85 -110.99 77.41
C GLU A 87 85.94 -110.23 76.08
N SER A 88 86.73 -110.74 75.11
CA SER A 88 86.82 -110.14 73.78
C SER A 88 85.52 -110.24 72.99
N TYR A 89 84.81 -111.36 73.09
CA TYR A 89 83.51 -111.56 72.46
C TYR A 89 82.42 -110.67 73.09
N GLU A 90 82.42 -110.53 74.41
CA GLU A 90 81.50 -109.63 75.11
C GLU A 90 81.73 -108.17 74.71
N LYS A 91 82.99 -107.73 74.63
CA LYS A 91 83.33 -106.39 74.14
C LYS A 91 82.88 -106.16 72.70
N GLU A 92 83.15 -107.10 71.79
CA GLU A 92 82.70 -107.01 70.40
C GLU A 92 81.17 -106.97 70.30
N ARG A 93 80.49 -107.75 71.15
CA ARG A 93 79.03 -107.73 71.25
C ARG A 93 78.49 -106.36 71.70
N GLU A 94 79.09 -105.75 72.72
CA GLU A 94 78.71 -104.41 73.20
C GLU A 94 78.95 -103.34 72.12
N GLU A 95 80.09 -103.40 71.43
CA GLU A 95 80.38 -102.50 70.30
C GLU A 95 79.38 -102.69 69.15
N ARG A 96 78.99 -103.93 68.85
CA ARG A 96 77.96 -104.26 67.86
C ARG A 96 76.59 -103.72 68.26
N GLU A 97 76.18 -103.90 69.52
CA GLU A 97 74.91 -103.39 70.06
C GLU A 97 74.88 -101.85 70.05
N SER A 98 75.98 -101.17 70.40
CA SER A 98 76.10 -99.72 70.28
C SER A 98 76.04 -99.24 68.83
N ALA A 99 76.68 -99.94 67.90
CA ALA A 99 76.63 -99.62 66.48
C ALA A 99 75.22 -99.81 65.92
N GLU A 100 74.55 -100.91 66.29
CA GLU A 100 73.16 -101.21 65.91
C GLU A 100 72.20 -100.13 66.45
N ALA A 101 72.33 -99.73 67.71
CA ALA A 101 71.55 -98.62 68.27
C ALA A 101 71.77 -97.30 67.51
N SER A 102 73.03 -96.98 67.15
CA SER A 102 73.33 -95.77 66.37
C SER A 102 72.75 -95.82 64.95
N ARG A 103 72.76 -97.00 64.32
CA ARG A 103 72.17 -97.23 63.00
C ARG A 103 70.66 -97.02 63.05
N ASP A 104 70.00 -97.57 64.07
CA ASP A 104 68.54 -97.48 64.19
C ASP A 104 68.09 -96.02 64.41
N VAL A 105 68.84 -95.24 65.21
CA VAL A 105 68.62 -93.79 65.34
C VAL A 105 68.78 -93.07 63.99
N LEU A 106 69.87 -93.35 63.26
CA LEU A 106 70.11 -92.76 61.95
C LEU A 106 69.03 -93.16 60.92
N THR A 107 68.50 -94.38 60.99
CA THR A 107 67.39 -94.83 60.14
C THR A 107 66.13 -94.01 60.41
N VAL A 108 65.77 -93.80 61.68
CA VAL A 108 64.62 -92.96 62.06
C VAL A 108 64.81 -91.51 61.60
N ASP A 109 66.02 -90.94 61.76
CA ASP A 109 66.30 -89.59 61.27
C ASP A 109 66.24 -89.48 59.74
N LEU A 110 66.73 -90.49 59.02
CA LEU A 110 66.63 -90.56 57.56
C LEU A 110 65.17 -90.65 57.12
N GLU A 111 64.35 -91.46 57.79
CA GLU A 111 62.91 -91.49 57.55
C GLU A 111 62.27 -90.12 57.81
N ARG A 112 62.58 -89.46 58.93
CA ARG A 112 62.07 -88.12 59.22
C ARG A 112 62.43 -87.11 58.13
N VAL A 113 63.71 -87.04 57.74
CA VAL A 113 64.20 -86.12 56.70
C VAL A 113 63.58 -86.43 55.34
N THR A 114 63.39 -87.71 54.99
CA THR A 114 62.73 -88.07 53.73
C THR A 114 61.25 -87.69 53.72
N HIS A 115 60.54 -87.79 54.85
CA HIS A 115 59.16 -87.28 54.97
C HIS A 115 59.09 -85.75 54.87
N GLU A 116 60.01 -85.03 55.53
CA GLU A 116 60.12 -83.57 55.42
C GLU A 116 60.41 -83.13 53.98
N ALA A 117 61.34 -83.80 53.29
CA ALA A 117 61.65 -83.54 51.90
C ALA A 117 60.45 -83.76 50.96
N LYS A 118 59.68 -84.85 51.17
CA LYS A 118 58.43 -85.09 50.42
C LYS A 118 57.41 -83.98 50.66
N ARG A 119 57.18 -83.59 51.92
CA ARG A 119 56.28 -82.48 52.28
C ARG A 119 56.68 -81.17 51.60
N PHE A 120 57.96 -80.82 51.61
CA PHE A 120 58.44 -79.61 50.94
C PHE A 120 58.32 -79.72 49.41
N SER A 121 58.56 -80.89 48.83
CA SER A 121 58.35 -81.13 47.39
C SER A 121 56.88 -80.92 46.99
N GLU A 122 55.93 -81.41 47.78
CA GLU A 122 54.50 -81.21 47.57
C GLU A 122 54.10 -79.74 47.70
N GLN A 123 54.60 -79.05 48.73
CA GLN A 123 54.38 -77.61 48.91
C GLN A 123 54.95 -76.80 47.74
N LEU A 124 56.14 -77.14 47.26
CA LEU A 124 56.76 -76.50 46.10
C LEU A 124 55.90 -76.71 44.84
N LYS A 125 55.37 -77.92 44.64
CA LYS A 125 54.48 -78.22 43.51
C LYS A 125 53.18 -77.41 43.59
N MET A 126 52.56 -77.30 44.76
CA MET A 126 51.39 -76.44 44.95
C MET A 126 51.68 -74.98 44.61
N VAL A 127 52.81 -74.45 45.09
CA VAL A 127 53.22 -73.07 44.79
C VAL A 127 53.48 -72.89 43.28
N GLN A 128 54.15 -73.84 42.63
CA GLN A 128 54.36 -73.82 41.18
C GLN A 128 53.04 -73.82 40.40
N ASP A 129 52.07 -74.65 40.80
CA ASP A 129 50.74 -74.69 40.16
C ASP A 129 49.98 -73.36 40.36
N THR A 130 50.06 -72.75 41.55
CA THR A 130 49.45 -71.44 41.79
C THR A 130 50.12 -70.33 40.97
N ASN A 131 51.44 -70.34 40.85
CA ASN A 131 52.17 -69.38 40.01
C ASN A 131 51.82 -69.56 38.53
N LYS A 132 51.68 -70.80 38.06
CA LYS A 132 51.26 -71.08 36.69
C LYS A 132 49.86 -70.50 36.41
N ARG A 133 48.90 -70.71 37.31
CA ARG A 133 47.54 -70.13 37.19
C ARG A 133 47.57 -68.60 37.21
N LEU A 134 48.39 -68.00 38.07
CA LEU A 134 48.56 -66.54 38.12
C LEU A 134 49.19 -66.01 36.83
N GLN A 135 50.13 -66.74 36.24
CA GLN A 135 50.75 -66.37 34.97
C GLN A 135 49.75 -66.44 33.82
N GLU A 136 48.95 -67.50 33.73
CA GLU A 136 47.85 -67.65 32.75
C GLU A 136 46.80 -66.53 32.89
N TYR A 137 46.44 -66.18 34.13
CA TYR A 137 45.53 -65.07 34.43
C TYR A 137 46.12 -63.72 33.99
N ASN A 138 47.39 -63.45 34.31
CA ASN A 138 48.08 -62.24 33.86
C ASN A 138 48.17 -62.14 32.33
N SER A 139 48.44 -63.25 31.63
CA SER A 139 48.45 -63.27 30.17
C SER A 139 47.06 -62.99 29.59
N SER A 140 46.01 -63.52 30.21
CA SER A 140 44.62 -63.25 29.80
C SER A 140 44.23 -61.78 30.03
N LEU A 141 44.65 -61.19 31.17
CA LEU A 141 44.47 -59.76 31.44
C LEU A 141 45.24 -58.88 30.45
N GLN A 142 46.47 -59.24 30.12
CA GLN A 142 47.24 -58.52 29.10
C GLN A 142 46.54 -58.56 27.74
N GLN A 143 46.06 -59.74 27.32
CA GLN A 143 45.31 -59.87 26.07
C GLN A 143 44.02 -59.04 26.09
N TYR A 144 43.29 -59.04 27.19
CA TYR A 144 42.09 -58.21 27.36
C TYR A 144 42.41 -56.72 27.25
N ASN A 145 43.47 -56.24 27.92
CA ASN A 145 43.91 -54.86 27.83
C ASN A 145 44.35 -54.47 26.41
N SER A 146 45.08 -55.35 25.71
CA SER A 146 45.45 -55.11 24.31
C SER A 146 44.24 -55.01 23.39
N ASN A 147 43.22 -55.86 23.60
CA ASN A 147 41.96 -55.78 22.85
C ASN A 147 41.23 -54.47 23.13
N LEU A 148 41.14 -54.07 24.40
CA LEU A 148 40.49 -52.81 24.81
C LEU A 148 41.20 -51.59 24.20
N GLN A 149 42.53 -51.62 24.16
CA GLN A 149 43.34 -50.57 23.53
C GLN A 149 43.13 -50.54 22.01
N ALA A 150 43.04 -51.70 21.35
CA ALA A 150 42.73 -51.79 19.93
C ALA A 150 41.32 -51.24 19.62
N ASP A 151 40.32 -51.57 20.44
CA ASP A 151 38.96 -51.05 20.29
C ASP A 151 38.88 -49.54 20.55
N THR A 152 39.64 -49.05 21.53
CA THR A 152 39.78 -47.60 21.78
C THR A 152 40.40 -46.89 20.57
N SER A 153 41.44 -47.47 19.95
CA SER A 153 42.05 -46.93 18.73
C SER A 153 41.06 -46.92 17.56
N LYS A 154 40.34 -48.02 17.32
CA LYS A 154 39.30 -48.10 16.28
C LYS A 154 38.20 -47.07 16.50
N ASN A 155 37.72 -46.92 17.74
CA ASN A 155 36.73 -45.91 18.08
C ASN A 155 37.29 -44.49 17.88
N GLY A 156 38.56 -44.24 18.21
CA GLY A 156 39.25 -42.97 17.94
C GLY A 156 39.34 -42.66 16.44
N GLU A 157 39.60 -43.65 15.59
CA GLU A 157 39.58 -43.51 14.13
C GLU A 157 38.17 -43.20 13.60
N ILE A 158 37.15 -43.90 14.11
CA ILE A 158 35.73 -43.65 13.76
C ILE A 158 35.34 -42.22 14.14
N ILE A 159 35.66 -41.78 15.36
CA ILE A 159 35.40 -40.41 15.82
C ILE A 159 36.10 -39.41 14.91
N SER A 160 37.37 -39.64 14.56
CA SER A 160 38.13 -38.76 13.67
C SER A 160 37.51 -38.69 12.26
N LYS A 161 36.97 -39.80 11.76
CA LYS A 161 36.25 -39.84 10.48
C LYS A 161 34.93 -39.06 10.56
N LEU A 162 34.12 -39.29 11.59
CA LEU A 162 32.87 -38.55 11.83
C LEU A 162 33.11 -37.05 12.02
N GLN A 163 34.20 -36.67 12.69
CA GLN A 163 34.59 -35.27 12.86
C GLN A 163 34.90 -34.61 11.51
N ARG A 164 35.61 -35.32 10.61
CA ARG A 164 35.89 -34.86 9.23
C ARG A 164 34.62 -34.76 8.38
N GLU A 165 33.73 -35.74 8.47
CA GLU A 165 32.43 -35.69 7.77
C GLU A 165 31.58 -34.53 8.29
N LYS A 166 31.55 -34.29 9.60
CA LYS A 166 30.86 -33.16 10.22
C LYS A 166 31.44 -31.81 9.77
N SER A 167 32.77 -31.67 9.70
CA SER A 167 33.40 -30.42 9.23
C SER A 167 33.08 -30.18 7.75
N ALA A 168 33.18 -31.21 6.91
CA ALA A 168 32.80 -31.12 5.49
C ALA A 168 31.32 -30.75 5.30
N MET A 169 30.42 -31.34 6.12
CA MET A 169 29.00 -30.99 6.11
C MET A 169 28.76 -29.55 6.58
N MET A 170 29.46 -29.07 7.61
CA MET A 170 29.39 -27.68 8.04
C MET A 170 29.85 -26.72 6.94
N GLU A 171 30.97 -27.01 6.27
CA GLU A 171 31.45 -26.22 5.12
C GLU A 171 30.44 -26.24 3.96
N ALA A 172 29.84 -27.39 3.65
CA ALA A 172 28.77 -27.47 2.66
C ALA A 172 27.55 -26.64 3.06
N MET A 173 27.19 -26.65 4.35
CA MET A 173 26.07 -25.87 4.87
C MET A 173 26.36 -24.36 4.83
N THR A 174 27.59 -23.92 5.12
CA THR A 174 27.99 -22.51 4.96
C THR A 174 27.99 -22.11 3.50
N ASN A 175 28.51 -22.94 2.59
CA ASN A 175 28.50 -22.67 1.15
C ASN A 175 27.07 -22.55 0.60
N LEU A 176 26.16 -23.45 1.02
CA LEU A 176 24.75 -23.38 0.65
C LEU A 176 24.08 -22.12 1.21
N LYS A 177 24.41 -21.73 2.45
CA LYS A 177 23.90 -20.50 3.06
C LYS A 177 24.38 -19.26 2.31
N ASP A 178 25.64 -19.22 1.91
CA ASP A 178 26.23 -18.12 1.14
C ASP A 178 25.63 -18.04 -0.26
N LEU A 179 25.43 -19.18 -0.93
CA LEU A 179 24.74 -19.25 -2.21
C LEU A 179 23.29 -18.78 -2.09
N ASN A 180 22.58 -19.19 -1.03
CA ASN A 180 21.20 -18.76 -0.79
C ASN A 180 21.12 -17.26 -0.50
N ASN A 181 22.07 -16.70 0.25
CA ASN A 181 22.17 -15.25 0.47
C ASN A 181 22.47 -14.50 -0.84
N SER A 182 23.36 -15.04 -1.69
CA SER A 182 23.67 -14.48 -3.01
C SER A 182 22.44 -14.49 -3.92
N MET A 183 21.75 -15.63 -4.01
CA MET A 183 20.49 -15.79 -4.75
C MET A 183 19.40 -14.83 -4.24
N LYS A 184 19.29 -14.67 -2.91
CA LYS A 184 18.36 -13.72 -2.30
C LYS A 184 18.70 -12.28 -2.67
N ASN A 185 19.98 -11.89 -2.62
CA ASN A 185 20.42 -10.55 -3.03
C ASN A 185 20.18 -10.31 -4.53
N GLN A 186 20.39 -11.31 -5.39
CA GLN A 186 20.04 -11.23 -6.81
C GLN A 186 18.54 -11.08 -7.04
N LEU A 187 17.71 -11.81 -6.27
CA LEU A 187 16.27 -11.68 -6.34
C LEU A 187 15.82 -10.29 -5.88
N ASP A 188 16.36 -9.78 -4.77
CA ASP A 188 16.02 -8.47 -4.22
C ASP A 188 16.44 -7.33 -5.17
N SER A 189 17.62 -7.43 -5.79
CA SER A 189 18.06 -6.47 -6.81
C SER A 189 17.22 -6.53 -8.08
N SER A 190 16.84 -7.72 -8.56
CA SER A 190 15.91 -7.86 -9.68
C SER A 190 14.51 -7.36 -9.35
N MET A 191 14.04 -7.56 -8.12
CA MET A 191 12.76 -7.01 -7.64
C MET A 191 12.80 -5.48 -7.55
N SER A 192 13.93 -4.91 -7.13
CA SER A 192 14.15 -3.46 -7.11
C SER A 192 14.12 -2.88 -8.52
N SER A 193 14.85 -3.49 -9.47
CA SER A 193 14.86 -3.01 -10.86
C SER A 193 13.49 -3.16 -11.52
N GLN A 194 12.77 -4.25 -11.23
CA GLN A 194 11.42 -4.45 -11.73
C GLN A 194 10.43 -3.43 -11.15
N LYS A 195 10.52 -3.11 -9.85
CA LYS A 195 9.70 -2.05 -9.24
C LYS A 195 9.98 -0.68 -9.87
N GLU A 196 11.25 -0.37 -10.14
CA GLU A 196 11.63 0.87 -10.80
C GLU A 196 11.11 0.93 -12.25
N ALA A 197 11.20 -0.17 -12.99
CA ALA A 197 10.63 -0.28 -14.33
C ALA A 197 9.10 -0.12 -14.34
N ILE A 198 8.40 -0.68 -13.34
CA ILE A 198 6.95 -0.48 -13.17
C ILE A 198 6.65 0.99 -12.87
N ARG A 199 7.42 1.65 -11.99
CA ARG A 199 7.24 3.08 -11.67
C ARG A 199 7.36 3.95 -12.92
N VAL A 200 8.43 3.77 -13.70
CA VAL A 200 8.67 4.50 -14.96
C VAL A 200 7.56 4.22 -15.97
N LYS A 201 7.10 2.96 -16.08
CA LYS A 201 5.97 2.62 -16.94
C LYS A 201 4.68 3.33 -16.51
N GLU A 202 4.41 3.43 -15.21
CA GLU A 202 3.24 4.12 -14.67
C GLU A 202 3.30 5.64 -14.94
N GLU A 203 4.49 6.24 -14.82
CA GLU A 203 4.74 7.66 -15.15
C GLU A 203 4.53 7.93 -16.64
N LEU A 204 5.09 7.11 -17.52
CA LEU A 204 4.86 7.19 -18.97
C LEU A 204 3.38 6.99 -19.33
N ARG A 205 2.67 6.10 -18.62
CA ARG A 205 1.23 5.89 -18.81
C ARG A 205 0.44 7.15 -18.49
N LYS A 206 0.77 7.85 -17.39
CA LYS A 206 0.15 9.14 -17.02
C LYS A 206 0.45 10.22 -18.06
N GLU A 207 1.68 10.28 -18.55
CA GLU A 207 2.07 11.24 -19.60
C GLU A 207 1.30 11.00 -20.91
N VAL A 208 1.15 9.73 -21.32
CA VAL A 208 0.30 9.35 -22.46
C VAL A 208 -1.17 9.71 -22.23
N GLU A 209 -1.68 9.55 -21.01
CA GLU A 209 -3.05 9.97 -20.66
C GLU A 209 -3.22 11.51 -20.75
N CYS A 210 -2.27 12.30 -20.25
CA CYS A 210 -2.26 13.76 -20.40
C CYS A 210 -2.23 14.17 -21.88
N LEU A 211 -1.31 13.62 -22.66
CA LEU A 211 -1.20 13.91 -24.09
C LEU A 211 -2.47 13.53 -24.88
N ARG A 212 -3.15 12.46 -24.47
CA ARG A 212 -4.45 12.10 -25.05
C ARG A 212 -5.55 13.10 -24.70
N ALA A 213 -5.56 13.61 -23.47
CA ALA A 213 -6.50 14.65 -23.06
C ALA A 213 -6.27 15.97 -23.83
N ASP A 214 -5.01 16.38 -23.98
CA ASP A 214 -4.64 17.56 -24.75
C ASP A 214 -5.04 17.44 -26.23
N LEU A 215 -4.80 16.27 -26.85
CA LEU A 215 -5.22 15.98 -28.23
C LEU A 215 -6.74 16.02 -28.39
N GLN A 216 -7.49 15.56 -27.39
CA GLN A 216 -8.95 15.59 -27.40
C GLN A 216 -9.46 17.04 -27.32
N GLN A 217 -8.86 17.86 -26.47
CA GLN A 217 -9.20 19.28 -26.35
C GLN A 217 -8.92 20.06 -27.63
N VAL A 218 -7.76 19.83 -28.27
CA VAL A 218 -7.44 20.45 -29.57
C VAL A 218 -8.43 20.04 -30.66
N ARG A 219 -8.93 18.80 -30.63
CA ARG A 219 -9.96 18.34 -31.58
C ARG A 219 -11.29 19.05 -31.35
N GLU A 220 -11.69 19.24 -30.10
CA GLU A 220 -12.92 19.97 -29.74
C GLU A 220 -12.84 21.45 -30.13
N ASP A 221 -11.70 22.11 -29.91
CA ASP A 221 -11.46 23.50 -30.32
C ASP A 221 -11.52 23.67 -31.84
N ARG A 222 -10.96 22.71 -32.59
CA ARG A 222 -11.06 22.66 -34.06
C ARG A 222 -12.51 22.54 -34.50
N ASP A 223 -13.27 21.62 -33.90
CA ASP A 223 -14.66 21.38 -34.29
C ASP A 223 -15.55 22.60 -33.99
N GLN A 224 -15.30 23.30 -32.87
CA GLN A 224 -15.93 24.59 -32.57
C GLN A 224 -15.57 25.66 -33.61
N SER A 225 -14.30 25.75 -34.01
CA SER A 225 -13.85 26.71 -35.04
C SER A 225 -14.49 26.43 -36.41
N VAL A 226 -14.66 25.16 -36.79
CA VAL A 226 -15.36 24.74 -38.02
C VAL A 226 -16.84 25.12 -37.95
N ALA A 227 -17.49 24.94 -36.80
CA ALA A 227 -18.88 25.35 -36.62
C ALA A 227 -19.06 26.87 -36.82
N GLN A 228 -18.14 27.69 -36.29
CA GLN A 228 -18.14 29.15 -36.47
C GLN A 228 -17.94 29.57 -37.93
N LEU A 229 -17.07 28.89 -38.68
CA LEU A 229 -16.89 29.13 -40.11
C LEU A 229 -18.14 28.80 -40.93
N ASN A 230 -18.85 27.73 -40.58
CA ASN A 230 -20.08 27.35 -41.26
C ASN A 230 -21.21 28.37 -41.04
N THR A 231 -21.35 28.94 -39.84
CA THR A 231 -22.29 30.03 -39.58
C THR A 231 -21.97 31.30 -40.38
N LEU A 232 -20.70 31.69 -40.45
CA LEU A 232 -20.28 32.89 -41.19
C LEU A 232 -20.46 32.72 -42.71
N THR A 233 -20.29 31.49 -43.21
CA THR A 233 -20.54 31.14 -44.61
C THR A 233 -22.03 31.23 -44.98
N ALA A 234 -22.92 30.87 -44.04
CA ALA A 234 -24.37 31.01 -44.24
C ALA A 234 -24.80 32.50 -44.28
N GLU A 235 -24.18 33.36 -43.48
CA GLU A 235 -24.44 34.81 -43.50
C GLU A 235 -24.00 35.45 -44.82
N LEU A 236 -22.84 35.08 -45.38
CA LEU A 236 -22.37 35.54 -46.69
C LEU A 236 -23.32 35.17 -47.84
N ALA A 237 -23.95 34.00 -47.78
CA ALA A 237 -24.94 33.58 -48.78
C ALA A 237 -26.17 34.51 -48.79
N THR A 238 -26.65 34.93 -47.61
CA THR A 238 -27.82 35.83 -47.49
C THR A 238 -27.54 37.24 -48.04
N TYR A 239 -26.34 37.78 -47.85
CA TYR A 239 -25.94 39.06 -48.43
C TYR A 239 -25.85 39.03 -49.97
N SER A 240 -25.43 37.90 -50.54
CA SER A 240 -25.36 37.74 -52.01
C SER A 240 -26.74 37.69 -52.68
N GLU A 241 -27.75 37.10 -52.01
CA GLU A 241 -29.14 37.02 -52.49
C GLU A 241 -29.81 38.41 -52.50
N GLN A 242 -29.48 39.25 -51.52
CA GLN A 242 -29.96 40.64 -51.42
C GLN A 242 -29.44 41.53 -52.57
N ALA A 243 -28.18 41.34 -52.99
CA ALA A 243 -27.58 42.05 -54.13
C ALA A 243 -28.20 41.64 -55.48
N ARG A 244 -28.67 40.38 -55.60
CA ARG A 244 -29.32 39.88 -56.81
C ARG A 244 -30.73 40.45 -57.03
N LYS A 245 -31.41 40.87 -55.95
CA LYS A 245 -32.73 41.53 -56.01
C LYS A 245 -32.62 42.97 -56.50
N SER A 246 -31.66 43.77 -56.01
CA SER A 246 -31.49 45.17 -56.44
C SER A 246 -31.03 45.30 -57.90
N SER A 247 -30.30 44.31 -58.43
CA SER A 247 -29.90 44.26 -59.84
C SER A 247 -31.07 44.06 -60.82
N LYS A 248 -32.15 43.37 -60.41
CA LYS A 248 -33.34 43.16 -61.26
C LYS A 248 -34.21 44.41 -61.40
N ASP A 249 -34.22 45.29 -60.39
CA ASP A 249 -35.01 46.53 -60.41
C ASP A 249 -34.41 47.60 -61.34
N SER A 250 -33.09 47.58 -61.56
CA SER A 250 -32.41 48.53 -62.46
C SER A 250 -32.59 48.21 -63.95
N GLU A 251 -32.78 46.93 -64.32
CA GLU A 251 -33.02 46.52 -65.72
C GLU A 251 -34.46 46.82 -66.15
N LEU A 252 -35.42 46.79 -65.22
CA LEU A 252 -36.84 47.09 -65.46
C LEU A 252 -37.09 48.58 -65.75
N LEU A 253 -36.26 49.47 -65.20
CA LEU A 253 -36.26 50.91 -65.51
C LEU A 253 -35.67 51.23 -66.89
N ARG A 254 -34.70 50.42 -67.36
CA ARG A 254 -34.06 50.59 -68.67
C ARG A 254 -34.98 50.24 -69.84
N ILE A 255 -35.82 49.20 -69.68
CA ILE A 255 -36.83 48.81 -70.68
C ILE A 255 -37.97 49.84 -70.77
N LYS A 256 -38.33 50.51 -69.68
CA LYS A 256 -39.31 51.61 -69.69
C LYS A 256 -38.80 52.86 -70.43
N ALA A 257 -37.50 53.16 -70.37
CA ALA A 257 -36.93 54.32 -71.07
C ALA A 257 -36.92 54.14 -72.60
N ALA A 258 -36.61 52.94 -73.10
CA ALA A 258 -36.63 52.65 -74.54
C ALA A 258 -38.03 52.69 -75.16
N ALA A 259 -39.08 52.32 -74.40
CA ALA A 259 -40.47 52.41 -74.87
C ALA A 259 -41.00 53.86 -74.97
N PHE A 260 -40.43 54.81 -74.22
CA PHE A 260 -40.79 56.22 -74.30
C PHE A 260 -40.21 56.93 -75.54
N GLU A 261 -39.02 56.54 -76.01
CA GLU A 261 -38.41 57.10 -77.24
C GLU A 261 -39.15 56.69 -78.53
N GLU A 262 -39.71 55.48 -78.57
CA GLU A 262 -40.55 55.01 -79.69
C GLU A 262 -41.94 55.71 -79.70
N THR A 263 -42.48 56.04 -78.52
CA THR A 263 -43.73 56.80 -78.36
C THR A 263 -43.58 58.27 -78.82
N CYS A 264 -42.46 58.92 -78.49
CA CYS A 264 -42.17 60.30 -78.92
C CYS A 264 -42.00 60.44 -80.44
N SER A 265 -41.54 59.39 -81.13
CA SER A 265 -41.38 59.40 -82.59
C SER A 265 -42.72 59.31 -83.32
N SER A 266 -43.69 58.53 -82.82
CA SER A 266 -45.04 58.45 -83.42
C SER A 266 -45.92 59.68 -83.12
N GLN A 267 -45.66 60.40 -82.02
CA GLN A 267 -46.32 61.68 -81.73
C GLN A 267 -45.84 62.81 -82.66
N GLN A 268 -44.62 62.72 -83.18
CA GLN A 268 -44.06 63.68 -84.15
C GLN A 268 -44.76 63.62 -85.52
N GLU A 269 -45.21 62.43 -85.97
CA GLU A 269 -45.98 62.24 -87.23
C GLU A 269 -47.46 62.69 -87.11
N GLN A 270 -48.06 62.58 -85.93
CA GLN A 270 -49.40 63.15 -85.66
C GLN A 270 -49.37 64.69 -85.64
N ILE A 271 -48.26 65.30 -85.25
CA ILE A 271 -48.05 66.76 -85.28
C ILE A 271 -48.01 67.28 -86.74
N GLU A 272 -47.47 66.52 -87.69
CA GLU A 272 -47.45 66.88 -89.12
C GLU A 272 -48.86 66.85 -89.78
N THR A 273 -49.78 66.06 -89.22
CA THR A 273 -51.16 65.93 -89.72
C THR A 273 -52.10 66.94 -89.04
N LEU A 274 -51.86 67.25 -87.75
CA LEU A 274 -52.53 68.32 -87.01
C LEU A 274 -52.11 69.72 -87.48
N GLN A 275 -50.88 69.90 -87.96
CA GLN A 275 -50.39 71.17 -88.55
C GLN A 275 -51.13 71.57 -89.86
N LYS A 276 -51.60 70.60 -90.67
CA LYS A 276 -52.41 70.88 -91.88
C LYS A 276 -53.87 71.22 -91.58
N GLN A 277 -54.40 70.81 -90.42
CA GLN A 277 -55.74 71.19 -89.96
C GLN A 277 -55.72 72.47 -89.09
N LEU A 278 -54.57 72.77 -88.45
CA LEU A 278 -54.31 74.04 -87.75
C LEU A 278 -54.29 75.25 -88.71
N ALA A 279 -53.83 75.06 -89.95
CA ALA A 279 -53.78 76.09 -91.00
C ALA A 279 -55.17 76.59 -91.46
N VAL A 280 -56.21 75.76 -91.33
CA VAL A 280 -57.59 76.09 -91.75
C VAL A 280 -58.45 76.60 -90.58
N ALA A 281 -58.02 76.41 -89.33
CA ALA A 281 -58.76 76.81 -88.13
C ALA A 281 -58.14 77.97 -87.30
N THR A 282 -56.84 78.30 -87.46
CA THR A 282 -56.23 79.49 -86.78
C THR A 282 -56.18 80.76 -87.64
N GLU A 283 -56.46 80.70 -88.95
CA GLU A 283 -56.82 81.90 -89.72
C GLU A 283 -58.05 82.62 -89.13
N LYS A 284 -58.94 81.89 -88.43
CA LYS A 284 -60.07 82.47 -87.70
C LYS A 284 -59.68 83.13 -86.36
N LEU A 285 -58.49 82.88 -85.84
CA LEU A 285 -57.98 83.53 -84.62
C LEU A 285 -57.03 84.70 -84.94
N LYS A 286 -56.49 84.79 -86.17
CA LYS A 286 -55.85 86.01 -86.68
C LYS A 286 -56.83 87.19 -86.87
N HIS A 287 -58.15 86.96 -86.83
CA HIS A 287 -59.17 88.02 -86.73
C HIS A 287 -59.58 88.34 -85.29
N ALA A 288 -59.17 87.52 -84.32
CA ALA A 288 -59.57 87.68 -82.94
C ALA A 288 -58.41 87.99 -82.00
N ASP A 289 -57.17 88.24 -82.46
CA ASP A 289 -56.15 88.94 -81.65
C ASP A 289 -56.33 90.47 -81.63
N VAL A 290 -57.24 90.99 -82.46
CA VAL A 290 -57.83 92.33 -82.27
C VAL A 290 -59.08 92.28 -81.37
N THR A 291 -59.67 91.08 -81.13
CA THR A 291 -60.80 90.86 -80.20
C THR A 291 -60.41 90.09 -78.92
N ALA A 292 -59.15 89.66 -78.80
CA ALA A 292 -58.58 88.97 -77.64
C ALA A 292 -57.52 89.84 -76.97
N ILE A 293 -57.16 90.98 -77.55
CA ILE A 293 -56.87 92.15 -76.72
C ILE A 293 -58.17 92.66 -76.04
N GLU A 294 -59.37 92.28 -76.53
CA GLU A 294 -60.66 92.42 -75.81
C GLU A 294 -61.00 91.21 -74.89
N ALA A 295 -60.32 90.07 -75.03
CA ALA A 295 -60.56 88.83 -74.26
C ALA A 295 -59.41 88.41 -73.33
N MET A 296 -58.21 88.93 -73.50
CA MET A 296 -57.24 89.14 -72.43
C MET A 296 -57.78 90.26 -71.54
N THR A 297 -58.34 91.34 -72.08
CA THR A 297 -59.21 92.25 -71.29
C THR A 297 -60.63 91.71 -71.06
N GLY A 298 -60.87 90.41 -71.23
CA GLY A 298 -62.16 89.75 -71.02
C GLY A 298 -62.06 88.60 -70.03
N TYR A 299 -60.92 87.92 -69.97
CA TYR A 299 -60.59 86.87 -69.01
C TYR A 299 -59.71 87.42 -67.88
N GLU A 300 -58.77 88.32 -68.19
CA GLU A 300 -58.12 89.17 -67.19
C GLU A 300 -59.13 90.19 -66.69
N SER A 301 -60.03 90.74 -67.53
CA SER A 301 -61.19 91.45 -66.97
C SER A 301 -62.23 90.53 -66.38
N GLN A 302 -62.42 89.25 -66.71
CA GLN A 302 -63.33 88.40 -65.91
C GLN A 302 -62.70 88.02 -64.58
N LYS A 303 -61.37 87.91 -64.48
CA LYS A 303 -60.66 87.61 -63.23
C LYS A 303 -60.46 88.87 -62.38
N GLU A 304 -60.19 90.00 -63.02
CA GLU A 304 -60.13 91.34 -62.43
C GLU A 304 -61.53 91.88 -62.21
N THR A 305 -62.57 91.53 -62.96
CA THR A 305 -63.98 91.80 -62.61
C THR A 305 -64.53 90.81 -61.62
N ILE A 306 -64.09 89.55 -61.53
CA ILE A 306 -64.48 88.71 -60.38
C ILE A 306 -63.82 89.27 -59.11
N LYS A 307 -62.55 89.71 -59.19
CA LYS A 307 -61.84 90.31 -58.06
C LYS A 307 -62.30 91.75 -57.74
N ASP A 308 -62.62 92.56 -58.74
CA ASP A 308 -63.23 93.90 -58.65
C ASP A 308 -64.71 93.81 -58.31
N LEU A 309 -65.44 92.74 -58.66
CA LEU A 309 -66.82 92.50 -58.21
C LEU A 309 -66.83 91.97 -56.78
N GLU A 310 -65.86 91.16 -56.36
CA GLU A 310 -65.67 90.76 -54.95
C GLU A 310 -65.19 91.94 -54.09
N GLU A 311 -64.25 92.75 -54.57
CA GLU A 311 -63.81 93.99 -53.91
C GLU A 311 -64.86 95.09 -53.97
N ARG A 312 -65.63 95.24 -55.06
CA ARG A 312 -66.76 96.18 -55.13
C ARG A 312 -67.97 95.67 -54.38
N LEU A 313 -68.19 94.37 -54.21
CA LEU A 313 -69.20 93.86 -53.27
C LEU A 313 -68.76 94.18 -51.84
N ALA A 314 -67.54 93.85 -51.45
CA ALA A 314 -67.02 94.15 -50.11
C ALA A 314 -66.95 95.66 -49.84
N TYR A 315 -66.55 96.47 -50.83
CA TYR A 315 -66.47 97.92 -50.73
C TYR A 315 -67.85 98.58 -50.81
N ALA A 316 -68.79 98.08 -51.63
CA ALA A 316 -70.16 98.58 -51.65
C ALA A 316 -70.91 98.18 -50.37
N GLU A 317 -70.70 96.99 -49.81
CA GLU A 317 -71.24 96.60 -48.50
C GLU A 317 -70.66 97.48 -47.39
N PHE A 318 -69.36 97.74 -47.40
CA PHE A 318 -68.72 98.67 -46.47
C PHE A 318 -69.24 100.11 -46.62
N GLN A 319 -69.37 100.60 -47.86
CA GLN A 319 -69.89 101.94 -48.14
C GLN A 319 -71.38 102.08 -47.83
N ILE A 320 -72.20 101.05 -48.03
CA ILE A 320 -73.61 101.08 -47.64
C ILE A 320 -73.74 101.17 -46.12
N ILE A 321 -72.88 100.46 -45.38
CA ILE A 321 -72.85 100.52 -43.91
C ILE A 321 -72.39 101.91 -43.43
N GLU A 322 -71.34 102.49 -44.02
CA GLU A 322 -70.87 103.84 -43.68
C GLU A 322 -71.86 104.94 -44.12
N ALA A 323 -72.46 104.82 -45.31
CA ALA A 323 -73.45 105.75 -45.82
C ALA A 323 -74.74 105.74 -45.00
N ASP A 324 -75.20 104.58 -44.52
CA ASP A 324 -76.38 104.53 -43.64
C ASP A 324 -76.08 105.12 -42.25
N LYS A 325 -74.87 104.92 -41.72
CA LYS A 325 -74.42 105.61 -40.49
C LYS A 325 -74.35 107.13 -40.66
N LEU A 326 -73.82 107.60 -41.80
CA LEU A 326 -73.71 109.03 -42.10
C LEU A 326 -75.08 109.65 -42.36
N ARG A 327 -75.98 108.96 -43.08
CA ARG A 327 -77.38 109.37 -43.30
C ARG A 327 -78.09 109.55 -41.97
N LYS A 328 -78.00 108.58 -41.05
CA LYS A 328 -78.58 108.66 -39.70
C LYS A 328 -78.06 109.87 -38.93
N LYS A 329 -76.75 110.13 -38.99
CA LYS A 329 -76.10 111.25 -38.29
C LYS A 329 -76.53 112.62 -38.84
N LEU A 330 -76.52 112.80 -40.16
CA LEU A 330 -76.92 114.06 -40.81
C LEU A 330 -78.41 114.33 -40.69
N HIS A 331 -79.25 113.31 -40.83
CA HIS A 331 -80.71 113.44 -40.71
C HIS A 331 -81.11 113.95 -39.32
N ASN A 332 -80.47 113.44 -38.27
CA ASN A 332 -80.71 113.89 -36.90
C ASN A 332 -80.20 115.32 -36.66
N THR A 333 -79.03 115.69 -37.19
CA THR A 333 -78.53 117.08 -37.10
C THR A 333 -79.45 118.07 -37.83
N ILE A 334 -79.99 117.71 -39.00
CA ILE A 334 -80.93 118.57 -39.74
C ILE A 334 -82.25 118.74 -38.97
N LEU A 335 -82.76 117.68 -38.34
CA LEU A 335 -83.97 117.76 -37.53
C LEU A 335 -83.76 118.66 -36.30
N GLU A 336 -82.63 118.54 -35.61
CA GLU A 336 -82.26 119.38 -34.46
C GLU A 336 -82.12 120.86 -34.85
N LEU A 337 -81.50 121.17 -35.99
CA LEU A 337 -81.38 122.55 -36.50
C LEU A 337 -82.73 123.18 -36.88
N LYS A 338 -83.66 122.38 -37.40
CA LYS A 338 -84.99 122.85 -37.81
C LYS A 338 -85.99 122.96 -36.65
N GLY A 339 -85.60 122.66 -35.42
CA GLY A 339 -86.44 122.79 -34.23
C GLY A 339 -87.26 121.54 -33.92
N ASN A 340 -87.28 121.21 -32.62
CA ASN A 340 -87.92 120.01 -32.08
C ASN A 340 -89.46 120.06 -32.07
N ILE A 341 -90.06 121.23 -32.34
CA ILE A 341 -91.52 121.45 -32.44
C ILE A 341 -91.77 122.29 -33.72
N ARG A 342 -92.75 121.91 -34.56
CA ARG A 342 -93.11 122.57 -35.84
C ARG A 342 -94.62 122.64 -36.08
N VAL A 343 -95.07 123.66 -36.83
CA VAL A 343 -96.50 123.94 -37.09
C VAL A 343 -96.78 124.27 -38.57
N PHE A 344 -97.71 123.53 -39.20
CA PHE A 344 -98.06 123.64 -40.63
C PHE A 344 -99.54 124.00 -40.90
N CYS A 345 -99.80 124.69 -42.01
CA CYS A 345 -101.15 125.09 -42.47
C CYS A 345 -101.41 124.58 -43.91
N ARG A 346 -102.64 124.15 -44.27
CA ARG A 346 -103.00 123.70 -45.63
C ARG A 346 -104.37 124.21 -46.09
N VAL A 347 -104.43 124.80 -47.28
CA VAL A 347 -105.65 125.24 -47.98
C VAL A 347 -106.10 124.14 -48.96
N ARG A 348 -107.33 124.18 -49.49
CA ARG A 348 -107.95 123.03 -50.20
C ARG A 348 -108.55 123.42 -51.57
N PRO A 349 -108.38 122.63 -52.65
CA PRO A 349 -108.54 123.09 -54.05
C PRO A 349 -109.95 123.11 -54.61
N PHE A 350 -110.09 123.90 -55.69
CA PHE A 350 -111.25 124.08 -56.55
C PHE A 350 -110.92 123.58 -57.98
N LEU A 351 -111.81 122.83 -58.64
CA LEU A 351 -111.63 122.22 -59.98
C LEU A 351 -112.51 122.94 -61.01
N SER A 352 -111.97 123.29 -62.19
CA SER A 352 -112.71 123.95 -63.27
C SER A 352 -113.07 122.94 -64.35
N ASP A 353 -114.35 122.78 -64.65
CA ASP A 353 -114.77 122.02 -65.82
C ASP A 353 -115.34 122.95 -66.87
N THR A 354 -114.90 122.62 -68.07
CA THR A 354 -115.58 122.85 -69.31
C THR A 354 -116.31 124.18 -69.42
N ASP A 355 -115.64 124.97 -70.22
CA ASP A 355 -116.28 125.40 -71.45
C ASP A 355 -117.15 126.63 -71.25
N SER A 356 -117.04 127.60 -72.14
CA SER A 356 -117.36 127.29 -73.52
C SER A 356 -116.99 128.50 -74.37
N ASN A 357 -116.33 128.24 -75.50
CA ASN A 357 -115.97 129.23 -76.52
C ASN A 357 -114.85 130.22 -76.18
N GLY A 358 -113.80 129.73 -75.54
CA GLY A 358 -112.56 130.48 -75.35
C GLY A 358 -112.59 131.40 -74.14
N GLN A 359 -111.44 132.01 -73.93
CA GLN A 359 -111.07 132.86 -72.78
C GLN A 359 -110.72 132.14 -71.47
N GLU A 360 -109.48 132.43 -71.08
CA GLU A 360 -109.06 133.15 -69.86
C GLU A 360 -109.89 133.01 -68.55
N GLU A 361 -109.15 132.61 -67.49
CA GLU A 361 -109.44 132.28 -66.07
C GLU A 361 -109.66 133.48 -65.06
N ALA A 362 -109.73 133.25 -63.70
CA ALA A 362 -109.60 134.24 -62.56
C ALA A 362 -109.11 133.63 -61.17
N ILE A 363 -108.45 134.41 -60.26
CA ILE A 363 -107.23 134.01 -59.45
C ILE A 363 -107.20 134.31 -57.89
N ILE A 364 -106.75 133.33 -57.06
CA ILE A 364 -106.26 133.45 -55.66
C ILE A 364 -104.78 133.91 -55.62
N SER A 365 -104.34 134.63 -54.57
CA SER A 365 -102.96 135.14 -54.47
C SER A 365 -102.13 134.60 -53.31
N TYR A 366 -100.84 134.53 -53.56
CA TYR A 366 -99.84 134.14 -52.59
C TYR A 366 -98.84 135.29 -52.44
N PRO A 367 -98.40 135.61 -51.21
CA PRO A 367 -97.37 136.61 -50.98
C PRO A 367 -96.08 136.17 -51.65
N SER A 368 -95.58 136.98 -52.57
CA SER A 368 -94.27 136.86 -53.21
C SER A 368 -93.22 137.77 -52.57
N SER A 369 -93.54 138.43 -51.45
CA SER A 369 -92.54 139.13 -50.63
C SER A 369 -91.60 138.11 -49.97
N VAL A 370 -90.28 138.31 -50.14
CA VAL A 370 -89.19 137.35 -49.87
C VAL A 370 -89.24 136.70 -48.48
N GLU A 371 -89.86 137.35 -47.48
CA GLU A 371 -89.97 136.81 -46.11
C GLU A 371 -91.17 135.87 -45.86
N ASN A 372 -92.28 135.98 -46.60
CA ASN A 372 -93.52 135.23 -46.34
C ASN A 372 -93.92 134.25 -47.46
N ALA A 373 -93.04 134.03 -48.45
CA ALA A 373 -93.31 133.15 -49.59
C ALA A 373 -93.41 131.67 -49.16
N GLY A 374 -94.58 131.06 -49.41
CA GLY A 374 -94.88 129.68 -49.00
C GLY A 374 -95.09 129.49 -47.50
N ARG A 375 -95.04 130.57 -46.72
CA ARG A 375 -95.28 130.59 -45.26
C ARG A 375 -96.45 131.49 -44.88
N GLY A 376 -96.85 132.36 -45.79
CA GLY A 376 -98.02 133.18 -45.66
C GLY A 376 -98.96 133.00 -46.83
N ILE A 377 -100.21 133.32 -46.56
CA ILE A 377 -101.28 133.23 -47.53
C ILE A 377 -102.00 134.56 -47.57
N ASP A 378 -102.14 135.07 -48.79
CA ASP A 378 -102.57 136.43 -49.06
C ASP A 378 -103.85 136.40 -49.89
N LEU A 379 -104.94 136.30 -49.17
CA LEU A 379 -106.25 136.28 -49.78
C LEU A 379 -106.59 137.70 -50.23
N MET A 380 -106.91 137.85 -51.52
CA MET A 380 -107.48 139.09 -52.03
C MET A 380 -109.00 138.99 -52.01
N ASN A 381 -109.59 139.75 -51.09
CA ASN A 381 -110.99 140.09 -51.13
C ASN A 381 -111.07 141.61 -51.16
N GLN A 382 -111.49 142.16 -52.29
CA GLN A 382 -111.88 143.57 -52.40
C GLN A 382 -110.78 144.61 -52.07
N GLY A 383 -109.53 144.35 -52.44
CA GLY A 383 -108.49 145.39 -52.40
C GLY A 383 -107.84 145.62 -51.04
N GLN A 384 -108.18 144.76 -50.06
CA GLN A 384 -107.43 144.70 -48.80
C GLN A 384 -106.80 143.32 -48.61
N LYS A 385 -105.50 143.35 -48.31
CA LYS A 385 -104.64 142.18 -48.23
C LYS A 385 -104.47 141.81 -46.76
N CYS A 386 -104.94 140.63 -46.35
CA CYS A 386 -104.70 140.05 -45.02
C CYS A 386 -103.67 138.90 -45.11
N SER A 387 -102.67 138.88 -44.22
CA SER A 387 -101.53 137.94 -44.28
C SER A 387 -101.31 137.20 -42.96
N PHE A 388 -101.15 135.87 -43.01
CA PHE A 388 -100.79 135.00 -41.88
C PHE A 388 -99.39 134.38 -42.07
N SER A 389 -98.75 133.83 -41.02
CA SER A 389 -97.43 133.16 -41.12
C SER A 389 -97.33 131.87 -40.31
N TYR A 390 -96.76 130.83 -40.92
CA TYR A 390 -96.53 129.48 -40.36
C TYR A 390 -95.16 128.95 -40.82
N ASP A 391 -94.67 127.83 -40.27
CA ASP A 391 -93.42 127.21 -40.78
C ASP A 391 -93.54 126.82 -42.26
N LYS A 392 -94.74 126.38 -42.64
CA LYS A 392 -95.13 126.12 -44.02
C LYS A 392 -96.64 126.21 -44.19
N VAL A 393 -97.04 126.90 -45.25
CA VAL A 393 -98.43 126.95 -45.71
C VAL A 393 -98.50 126.25 -47.05
N PHE A 394 -99.32 125.21 -47.10
CA PHE A 394 -99.69 124.49 -48.28
C PHE A 394 -100.93 125.14 -48.88
N ASP A 395 -100.93 125.36 -50.18
CA ASP A 395 -102.09 125.89 -50.88
C ASP A 395 -103.15 124.80 -51.09
N HIS A 396 -104.20 125.16 -51.82
CA HIS A 396 -105.21 124.24 -52.28
C HIS A 396 -104.68 123.07 -53.08
N SER A 397 -103.88 123.42 -54.06
CA SER A 397 -103.36 122.50 -55.05
C SER A 397 -102.56 121.39 -54.38
N ALA A 398 -101.91 121.67 -53.25
CA ALA A 398 -101.08 120.74 -52.51
C ALA A 398 -101.83 119.45 -52.16
N SER A 399 -101.22 118.35 -52.51
CA SER A 399 -101.71 116.99 -52.32
C SER A 399 -101.44 116.49 -50.89
N GLN A 400 -101.95 115.31 -50.56
CA GLN A 400 -101.67 114.68 -49.27
C GLN A 400 -100.20 114.26 -49.15
N ASP A 401 -99.59 113.83 -50.27
CA ASP A 401 -98.18 113.48 -50.36
C ASP A 401 -97.30 114.68 -50.04
N ASP A 402 -97.68 115.89 -50.48
CA ASP A 402 -96.91 117.11 -50.20
C ASP A 402 -96.85 117.44 -48.70
N VAL A 403 -97.91 117.09 -47.96
CA VAL A 403 -97.94 117.22 -46.49
C VAL A 403 -97.14 116.11 -45.83
N PHE A 404 -97.28 114.89 -46.35
CA PHE A 404 -96.58 113.72 -45.82
C PHE A 404 -95.07 113.84 -46.02
N VAL A 405 -94.60 114.38 -47.15
CA VAL A 405 -93.19 114.65 -47.41
C VAL A 405 -92.55 115.47 -46.30
N GLU A 406 -93.27 116.42 -45.70
CA GLU A 406 -92.75 117.20 -44.57
C GLU A 406 -92.85 116.50 -43.21
N MET A 407 -93.76 115.55 -43.04
CA MET A 407 -93.84 114.74 -41.81
C MET A 407 -92.94 113.49 -41.85
N SER A 408 -92.60 113.01 -43.04
CA SER A 408 -91.82 111.78 -43.27
C SER A 408 -90.46 111.81 -42.57
N GLN A 409 -89.84 112.99 -42.50
CA GLN A 409 -88.55 113.19 -41.83
C GLN A 409 -88.63 112.86 -40.33
N LEU A 410 -89.76 113.11 -39.66
CA LEU A 410 -89.97 112.74 -38.26
C LEU A 410 -90.09 111.22 -38.12
N VAL A 411 -90.89 110.58 -38.97
CA VAL A 411 -91.10 109.11 -38.95
C VAL A 411 -89.79 108.34 -39.18
N GLN A 412 -88.95 108.81 -40.09
CA GLN A 412 -87.63 108.20 -40.35
C GLN A 412 -86.74 108.20 -39.10
N SER A 413 -86.77 109.28 -38.31
CA SER A 413 -85.95 109.41 -37.09
C SER A 413 -86.38 108.41 -35.99
N ALA A 414 -87.65 108.01 -35.95
CA ALA A 414 -88.12 106.96 -35.04
C ALA A 414 -87.59 105.56 -35.42
N LEU A 415 -87.43 105.26 -36.72
CA LEU A 415 -86.91 103.98 -37.20
C LEU A 415 -85.39 103.85 -36.99
N ASP A 416 -84.67 104.97 -36.96
CA ASP A 416 -83.21 105.00 -36.84
C ASP A 416 -82.68 104.78 -35.40
N GLY A 417 -83.57 104.61 -34.40
CA GLY A 417 -83.20 104.15 -33.06
C GLY A 417 -82.42 105.14 -32.21
N TYR A 418 -82.65 106.45 -32.40
CA TYR A 418 -81.99 107.50 -31.64
C TYR A 418 -82.37 107.39 -30.15
N LYS A 419 -81.37 107.18 -29.28
CA LYS A 419 -81.60 106.99 -27.84
C LYS A 419 -82.22 108.27 -27.24
N GLY A 420 -83.50 108.20 -26.87
CA GLY A 420 -84.18 109.23 -26.09
C GLY A 420 -85.23 110.08 -26.83
N MET A 421 -85.61 109.76 -28.07
CA MET A 421 -86.61 110.56 -28.81
C MET A 421 -87.97 109.85 -28.95
N HIS A 422 -89.04 110.48 -28.45
CA HIS A 422 -90.44 110.05 -28.60
C HIS A 422 -91.21 111.03 -29.50
N ILE A 423 -91.88 110.53 -30.55
CA ILE A 423 -92.60 111.36 -31.53
C ILE A 423 -94.11 111.33 -31.26
N CYS A 424 -94.76 112.50 -31.28
CA CYS A 424 -96.21 112.68 -31.14
C CYS A 424 -96.74 113.70 -32.17
N ILE A 425 -97.86 113.42 -32.86
CA ILE A 425 -98.46 114.24 -33.94
C ILE A 425 -99.94 114.55 -33.66
N TRP A 426 -100.38 115.79 -33.91
CA TRP A 426 -101.78 116.25 -33.82
C TRP A 426 -102.24 117.06 -35.05
N SER A 427 -103.53 117.03 -35.40
CA SER A 427 -104.13 117.73 -36.56
C SER A 427 -105.48 118.41 -36.24
N ASN A 428 -105.74 119.59 -36.84
CA ASN A 428 -106.94 120.42 -36.64
C ASN A 428 -107.39 121.07 -37.98
N ARG A 429 -108.71 121.17 -38.26
CA ARG A 429 -109.25 121.65 -39.55
C ARG A 429 -110.09 122.93 -39.38
N VAL A 430 -109.76 123.97 -40.15
CA VAL A 430 -110.40 125.29 -40.13
C VAL A 430 -111.04 125.50 -41.50
N ARG A 431 -112.35 125.74 -41.51
CA ARG A 431 -113.14 125.90 -42.75
C ARG A 431 -113.23 127.34 -43.16
#